data_AF-G7IJY8-F1
#
_entry.id   AF-G7IJY8-F1
#
_cell.length_a   1.000
_cell.length_b   1.000
_cell.length_c   1.000
_cell.angle_alpha   90.00
_cell.angle_beta   90.00
_cell.angle_gamma   90.00
#
_symmetry.space_group_name_H-M   'P 1'
#
loop_
_entity.id
_entity.type
_entity.pdbx_description
1 polymer ?
#
loop_
_entity_poly.entity_id
_entity_poly.type
_entity_poly.pdbx_seq_one_letter_code
_entity_poly.pdbx_strand_id
1 'polypeptide(L)'
;MQRQKRRRRSSKASLAVADKISRLPDDVLHYILSLVSTKEAVATSILSKRWNNLWLSLPNIDFNNIKIDSIESNSKFIDSVYSVLVSPDTAIGGSHFINRFCLDVQFRNGNPLYGYDNPHLLYKRSCHNVVKWVNLVVQRRLKYLRLNLRLGYDLHLDVDDYDNSYLPKLPITIFTCRTLVSLDLHHFSVKGVCYRFLLKALSTSNSLRLDTFKLYRSIYQPQPPYDDIPIFQNLIYLELCNRWRLVVQVLHHCPKLQNLKLYTVWVICEFVPQCLLSHLRTCTLRFSLIRPSKRMIAKYILKNANFLQCMTISSECEKSILSQFPKASATCQLLVNANI
;
A
#
# COMPACT_ATOMS: atom_id res chain seq x y z
N MET A 1 8.29 55.94 48.69
CA MET A 1 8.70 54.53 48.84
C MET A 1 9.43 54.05 47.59
N GLN A 2 10.76 53.84 47.65
CA GLN A 2 11.53 53.27 46.53
C GLN A 2 11.76 51.77 46.74
N ARG A 3 11.25 50.91 45.86
CA ARG A 3 11.48 49.45 45.92
C ARG A 3 12.80 49.06 45.25
N GLN A 4 13.83 48.80 46.04
CA GLN A 4 15.11 48.28 45.55
C GLN A 4 14.95 46.89 44.90
N LYS A 5 15.33 46.79 43.62
CA LYS A 5 15.21 45.57 42.80
C LYS A 5 16.40 44.63 43.05
N ARG A 6 16.36 43.89 44.17
CA ARG A 6 17.42 42.94 44.59
C ARG A 6 17.57 41.76 43.58
N ARG A 7 18.47 41.90 42.60
CA ARG A 7 18.93 40.81 41.72
C ARG A 7 19.69 39.75 42.54
N ARG A 8 19.05 38.65 42.93
CA ARG A 8 19.75 37.43 43.36
C ARG A 8 20.12 36.59 42.12
N ARG A 9 21.35 36.75 41.63
CA ARG A 9 21.99 35.72 40.77
C ARG A 9 22.29 34.51 41.64
N SER A 10 21.40 33.52 41.66
CA SER A 10 21.78 32.18 42.17
C SER A 10 22.46 31.42 41.05
N SER A 11 23.76 31.18 41.20
CA SER A 11 24.54 30.33 40.31
C SER A 11 24.16 28.86 40.51
N LYS A 12 23.01 28.45 39.96
CA LYS A 12 22.76 27.03 39.69
C LYS A 12 23.67 26.60 38.53
N ALA A 13 24.92 26.33 38.86
CA ALA A 13 25.76 25.42 38.08
C ALA A 13 25.15 24.02 38.22
N SER A 14 24.07 23.77 37.47
CA SER A 14 23.63 22.40 37.23
C SER A 14 24.77 21.70 36.52
N LEU A 15 25.31 20.65 37.13
CA LEU A 15 25.99 19.57 36.43
C LEU A 15 24.99 19.00 35.42
N ALA A 16 24.91 19.63 34.25
CA ALA A 16 24.18 19.10 33.13
C ALA A 16 24.83 17.76 32.82
N VAL A 17 24.10 16.67 33.06
CA VAL A 17 24.49 15.34 32.59
C VAL A 17 24.65 15.50 31.09
N ALA A 18 25.91 15.58 30.64
CA ALA A 18 26.22 15.95 29.27
C ALA A 18 25.47 15.01 28.34
N ASP A 19 24.64 15.58 27.46
CA ASP A 19 23.77 14.81 26.58
C ASP A 19 24.63 13.95 25.64
N LYS A 20 24.89 12.71 26.07
CA LYS A 20 25.74 11.76 25.37
C LYS A 20 25.15 11.38 24.01
N ILE A 21 23.82 11.45 23.89
CA ILE A 21 23.07 11.11 22.69
C ILE A 21 23.25 12.22 21.64
N SER A 22 23.07 13.50 22.00
CA SER A 22 23.34 14.62 21.08
C SER A 22 24.83 14.84 20.75
N ARG A 23 25.76 14.10 21.38
CA ARG A 23 27.21 14.11 21.05
C ARG A 23 27.64 13.06 20.03
N LEU A 24 26.75 12.14 19.62
CA LEU A 24 27.05 11.15 18.58
C LEU A 24 27.22 11.81 17.19
N PRO A 25 27.97 11.22 16.24
CA PRO A 25 28.02 11.66 14.85
C PRO A 25 26.66 11.53 14.16
N ASP A 26 26.36 12.40 13.17
CA ASP A 26 25.05 12.38 12.50
C ASP A 26 24.77 11.03 11.81
N ASP A 27 25.78 10.34 11.28
CA ASP A 27 25.62 9.01 10.70
C ASP A 27 25.07 7.98 11.70
N VAL A 28 25.51 8.05 12.96
CA VAL A 28 25.03 7.18 14.04
C VAL A 28 23.60 7.57 14.43
N LEU A 29 23.28 8.87 14.42
CA LEU A 29 21.93 9.35 14.68
C LEU A 29 20.96 8.96 13.56
N HIS A 30 21.37 9.07 12.29
CA HIS A 30 20.62 8.55 11.14
C HIS A 30 20.43 7.05 11.22
N TYR A 31 21.46 6.29 11.63
CA TYR A 31 21.31 4.85 11.84
C TYR A 31 20.26 4.54 12.91
N ILE A 32 20.35 5.16 14.10
CA ILE A 32 19.34 5.01 15.18
C ILE A 32 17.94 5.38 14.68
N LEU A 33 17.80 6.50 13.98
CA LEU A 33 16.53 6.97 13.42
C LEU A 33 15.98 6.05 12.31
N SER A 34 16.84 5.34 11.59
CA SER A 34 16.44 4.35 10.58
C SER A 34 15.85 3.05 11.16
N LEU A 35 16.07 2.80 12.46
CA LEU A 35 15.56 1.63 13.18
C LEU A 35 14.15 1.85 13.78
N VAL A 36 13.64 3.08 13.79
CA VAL A 36 12.33 3.46 14.35
C VAL A 36 11.37 3.93 13.26
N SER A 37 10.07 4.01 13.56
CA SER A 37 9.08 4.55 12.62
C SER A 37 9.26 6.05 12.41
N THR A 38 8.76 6.60 11.29
CA THR A 38 8.80 8.06 11.04
C THR A 38 8.17 8.86 12.16
N LYS A 39 7.11 8.35 12.80
CA LYS A 39 6.45 9.00 13.95
C LYS A 39 7.38 9.08 15.18
N GLU A 40 8.10 8.00 15.46
CA GLU A 40 9.07 7.96 16.56
C GLU A 40 10.29 8.83 16.24
N ALA A 41 10.77 8.79 15.00
CA ALA A 41 11.84 9.66 14.51
C ALA A 41 11.48 11.15 14.66
N VAL A 42 10.27 11.56 14.26
CA VAL A 42 9.74 12.91 14.51
C VAL A 42 9.67 13.21 16.01
N ALA A 43 9.22 12.25 16.83
CA ALA A 43 9.13 12.45 18.29
C ALA A 43 10.51 12.70 18.95
N THR A 44 11.61 12.19 18.38
CA THR A 44 12.97 12.49 18.89
C THR A 44 13.39 13.97 18.74
N SER A 45 12.69 14.77 17.93
CA SER A 45 12.94 16.22 17.81
C SER A 45 12.92 16.95 19.16
N ILE A 46 12.17 16.45 20.14
CA ILE A 46 12.12 17.04 21.49
C ILE A 46 13.43 16.88 22.28
N LEU A 47 14.33 15.96 21.87
CA LEU A 47 15.56 15.65 22.59
C LEU A 47 16.59 16.78 22.45
N SER A 48 16.83 17.26 21.23
CA SER A 48 17.56 18.51 21.00
C SER A 48 17.33 19.04 19.57
N LYS A 49 17.62 20.33 19.38
CA LYS A 49 17.46 21.02 18.07
C LYS A 49 18.15 20.33 16.90
N ARG A 50 19.21 19.55 17.15
CA ARG A 50 19.92 18.78 16.11
C ARG A 50 19.03 17.70 15.50
N TRP A 51 18.21 17.04 16.32
CA TRP A 51 17.29 15.98 15.89
C TRP A 51 16.15 16.50 15.00
N ASN A 52 15.80 17.79 15.07
CA ASN A 52 14.72 18.39 14.29
C ASN A 52 14.83 18.17 12.78
N ASN A 53 16.05 18.10 12.23
CA ASN A 53 16.28 17.99 10.79
C ASN A 53 16.79 16.59 10.39
N LEU A 54 17.35 15.80 11.33
CA LEU A 54 17.97 14.50 11.00
C LEU A 54 16.98 13.42 10.54
N TRP A 55 15.71 13.52 10.90
CA TRP A 55 14.68 12.60 10.43
C TRP A 55 14.17 12.93 9.02
N LEU A 56 14.39 14.17 8.53
CA LEU A 56 13.95 14.62 7.19
C LEU A 56 14.77 13.99 6.06
N SER A 57 16.02 13.58 6.34
CA SER A 57 16.91 12.92 5.37
C SER A 57 16.76 11.40 5.30
N LEU A 58 15.87 10.80 6.10
CA LEU A 58 15.67 9.36 6.14
C LEU A 58 15.09 8.84 4.81
N PRO A 59 15.65 7.75 4.24
CA PRO A 59 15.19 7.22 2.95
C PRO A 59 13.87 6.44 3.06
N ASN A 60 13.35 6.23 4.27
CA ASN A 60 12.11 5.49 4.52
C ASN A 60 11.09 6.42 5.18
N ILE A 61 10.06 6.81 4.42
CA ILE A 61 8.98 7.68 4.88
C ILE A 61 7.72 6.83 5.06
N ASP A 62 7.15 6.83 6.26
CA ASP A 62 6.02 5.99 6.63
C ASP A 62 4.95 6.76 7.42
N PHE A 63 3.80 6.96 6.79
CA PHE A 63 2.60 7.57 7.35
C PHE A 63 1.52 6.49 7.57
N ASN A 64 1.75 5.60 8.55
CA ASN A 64 0.79 4.54 8.90
C ASN A 64 -0.31 5.01 9.85
N ASN A 65 -1.50 4.39 9.73
CA ASN A 65 -2.64 4.56 10.63
C ASN A 65 -3.10 6.02 10.85
N ILE A 66 -2.90 6.87 9.85
CA ILE A 66 -3.37 8.26 9.89
C ILE A 66 -4.90 8.26 9.84
N LYS A 67 -5.53 9.05 10.71
CA LYS A 67 -6.98 9.22 10.77
C LYS A 67 -7.30 10.67 10.49
N ILE A 68 -8.14 10.92 9.50
CA ILE A 68 -8.58 12.26 9.09
C ILE A 68 -10.09 12.31 9.26
N ASP A 69 -10.56 13.23 10.10
CA ASP A 69 -11.95 13.37 10.54
C ASP A 69 -12.53 14.77 10.28
N SER A 70 -11.73 15.67 9.71
CA SER A 70 -12.02 17.10 9.63
C SER A 70 -11.17 17.79 8.56
N ILE A 71 -11.61 18.95 8.05
CA ILE A 71 -10.81 19.79 7.15
C ILE A 71 -9.48 20.20 7.80
N GLU A 72 -9.49 20.52 9.10
CA GLU A 72 -8.31 20.99 9.83
C GLU A 72 -7.25 19.89 10.01
N SER A 73 -7.65 18.68 10.43
CA SER A 73 -6.74 17.52 10.52
C SER A 73 -6.14 17.19 9.16
N ASN A 74 -6.93 17.31 8.08
CA ASN A 74 -6.45 17.11 6.72
C ASN A 74 -5.40 18.16 6.32
N SER A 75 -5.63 19.45 6.59
CA SER A 75 -4.66 20.51 6.28
C SER A 75 -3.34 20.28 7.00
N LYS A 76 -3.39 20.06 8.33
CA LYS A 76 -2.21 19.77 9.15
C LYS A 76 -1.44 18.55 8.64
N PHE A 77 -2.16 17.51 8.19
CA PHE A 77 -1.55 16.33 7.59
C PHE A 77 -0.88 16.66 6.24
N ILE A 78 -1.56 17.39 5.36
CA ILE A 78 -1.03 17.81 4.06
C ILE A 78 0.26 18.63 4.22
N ASP A 79 0.26 19.60 5.14
CA ASP A 79 1.42 20.44 5.45
C ASP A 79 2.59 19.60 6.00
N SER A 80 2.28 18.61 6.85
CA SER A 80 3.26 17.66 7.40
C SER A 80 3.87 16.75 6.34
N VAL A 81 3.12 16.35 5.31
CA VAL A 81 3.68 15.56 4.19
C VAL A 81 4.53 16.44 3.27
N TYR A 82 4.10 17.68 2.99
CA TYR A 82 4.88 18.59 2.15
C TYR A 82 6.18 19.07 2.83
N SER A 83 6.22 19.28 4.14
CA SER A 83 7.46 19.65 4.84
C SER A 83 8.54 18.57 4.70
N VAL A 84 8.16 17.29 4.72
CA VAL A 84 9.06 16.15 4.46
C VAL A 84 9.47 16.08 2.99
N LEU A 85 8.51 16.18 2.06
CA LEU A 85 8.80 15.99 0.63
C LEU A 85 9.51 17.19 -0.02
N VAL A 86 9.36 18.40 0.51
CA VAL A 86 9.82 19.66 -0.11
C VAL A 86 10.91 20.36 0.72
N SER A 87 11.47 19.71 1.74
CA SER A 87 12.47 20.33 2.64
C SER A 87 13.68 20.98 1.91
N PRO A 88 14.02 22.26 2.18
CA PRO A 88 15.11 22.98 1.51
C PRO A 88 16.54 22.48 1.79
N ASP A 89 16.76 21.70 2.86
CA ASP A 89 18.10 21.18 3.22
C ASP A 89 18.68 20.19 2.17
N THR A 90 17.86 19.84 1.17
CA THR A 90 18.27 19.17 -0.09
C THR A 90 19.34 19.90 -0.92
N ALA A 91 19.70 21.14 -0.58
CA ALA A 91 20.70 21.93 -1.28
C ALA A 91 22.16 21.60 -0.93
N ILE A 92 22.44 21.00 0.25
CA ILE A 92 23.83 20.68 0.67
C ILE A 92 24.21 19.26 0.24
N GLY A 93 24.42 19.07 -1.06
CA GLY A 93 25.28 18.00 -1.56
C GLY A 93 24.79 16.55 -1.41
N GLY A 94 23.48 16.28 -1.52
CA GLY A 94 22.98 14.90 -1.47
C GLY A 94 21.58 14.71 -2.02
N SER A 95 21.45 13.90 -3.08
CA SER A 95 20.13 13.41 -3.51
C SER A 95 19.57 12.46 -2.45
N HIS A 96 18.67 12.95 -1.59
CA HIS A 96 17.96 12.09 -0.64
C HIS A 96 16.99 11.16 -1.39
N PHE A 97 17.51 9.99 -1.76
CA PHE A 97 16.74 8.92 -2.36
C PHE A 97 15.67 8.44 -1.37
N ILE A 98 14.41 8.49 -1.77
CA ILE A 98 13.31 7.93 -0.98
C ILE A 98 13.20 6.48 -1.40
N ASN A 99 13.83 5.58 -0.65
CA ASN A 99 13.81 4.14 -0.87
C ASN A 99 12.40 3.55 -0.65
N ARG A 100 11.69 4.01 0.38
CA ARG A 100 10.34 3.56 0.76
C ARG A 100 9.43 4.74 1.03
N PHE A 101 8.23 4.71 0.45
CA PHE A 101 7.11 5.59 0.78
C PHE A 101 5.89 4.75 1.11
N CYS A 102 5.37 4.92 2.33
CA CYS A 102 4.17 4.25 2.82
C CYS A 102 3.16 5.30 3.30
N LEU A 103 1.92 5.15 2.85
CA LEU A 103 0.81 6.04 3.16
C LEU A 103 -0.43 5.21 3.44
N ASP A 104 -0.86 5.15 4.70
CA ASP A 104 -2.11 4.51 5.13
C ASP A 104 -2.99 5.51 5.89
N VAL A 105 -4.02 5.99 5.20
CA VAL A 105 -4.94 7.03 5.67
C VAL A 105 -6.36 6.48 5.71
N GLN A 106 -7.02 6.63 6.85
CA GLN A 106 -8.43 6.39 7.04
C GLN A 106 -9.18 7.72 7.18
N PHE A 107 -10.04 8.01 6.20
CA PHE A 107 -10.99 9.11 6.26
C PHE A 107 -12.23 8.66 7.03
N ARG A 108 -12.57 9.39 8.09
CA ARG A 108 -13.69 9.13 8.98
C ARG A 108 -14.73 10.23 8.81
N ASN A 109 -15.98 9.94 9.17
CA ASN A 109 -16.96 10.99 9.37
C ASN A 109 -16.51 11.85 10.57
N GLY A 110 -16.69 13.17 10.44
CA GLY A 110 -16.63 14.07 11.58
C GLY A 110 -17.70 13.72 12.61
N ASN A 111 -17.53 14.19 13.84
CA ASN A 111 -18.54 13.99 14.89
C ASN A 111 -19.87 14.66 14.46
N PRO A 112 -21.00 13.92 14.37
CA PRO A 112 -22.28 14.47 13.90
C PRO A 112 -22.80 15.66 14.71
N LEU A 113 -22.28 15.89 15.92
CA LEU A 113 -22.61 17.05 16.77
C LEU A 113 -22.02 18.39 16.27
N TYR A 114 -21.03 18.39 15.37
CA TYR A 114 -20.29 19.61 14.98
C TYR A 114 -20.36 19.98 13.49
N GLY A 115 -21.26 19.33 12.73
CA GLY A 115 -21.56 19.68 11.33
C GLY A 115 -21.04 18.67 10.31
N TYR A 116 -21.72 18.63 9.16
CA TYR A 116 -21.50 17.65 8.09
C TYR A 116 -20.27 17.97 7.21
N ASP A 117 -19.07 17.76 7.76
CA ASP A 117 -17.85 17.64 6.94
C ASP A 117 -17.96 16.36 6.10
N ASN A 118 -18.41 16.50 4.84
CA ASN A 118 -18.67 15.35 3.98
C ASN A 118 -17.35 14.59 3.69
N PRO A 119 -17.23 13.30 4.08
CA PRO A 119 -15.99 12.52 3.93
C PRO A 119 -15.54 12.39 2.47
N HIS A 120 -16.47 12.41 1.50
CA HIS A 120 -16.12 12.38 0.08
C HIS A 120 -15.39 13.65 -0.36
N LEU A 121 -15.72 14.82 0.20
CA LEU A 121 -15.04 16.08 -0.13
C LEU A 121 -13.63 16.11 0.48
N LEU A 122 -13.47 15.64 1.72
CA LEU A 122 -12.17 15.44 2.37
C LEU A 122 -11.29 14.47 1.58
N TYR A 123 -11.84 13.31 1.21
CA TYR A 123 -11.17 12.31 0.39
C TYR A 123 -10.75 12.89 -0.97
N LYS A 124 -11.67 13.51 -1.71
CA LYS A 124 -11.43 14.11 -3.03
C LYS A 124 -10.37 15.21 -3.01
N ARG A 125 -10.35 16.07 -1.98
CA ARG A 125 -9.29 17.08 -1.77
C ARG A 125 -7.93 16.42 -1.55
N SER A 126 -7.89 15.37 -0.72
CA SER A 126 -6.66 14.65 -0.38
C SER A 126 -6.09 13.88 -1.57
N CYS A 127 -6.94 13.28 -2.40
CA CYS A 127 -6.57 12.57 -3.62
C CYS A 127 -5.66 13.39 -4.55
N HIS A 128 -5.91 14.70 -4.68
CA HIS A 128 -5.09 15.58 -5.51
C HIS A 128 -3.66 15.75 -4.98
N ASN A 129 -3.50 15.81 -3.65
CA ASN A 129 -2.19 15.89 -3.02
C ASN A 129 -1.45 14.55 -3.08
N VAL A 130 -2.13 13.41 -2.91
CA VAL A 130 -1.52 12.09 -3.06
C VAL A 130 -0.86 11.91 -4.44
N VAL A 131 -1.52 12.36 -5.52
CA VAL A 131 -0.94 12.30 -6.87
C VAL A 131 0.33 13.16 -7.00
N LYS A 132 0.38 14.32 -6.35
CA LYS A 132 1.58 15.17 -6.30
C LYS A 132 2.71 14.52 -5.49
N TRP A 133 2.41 14.01 -4.30
CA TRP A 133 3.36 13.31 -3.44
C TRP A 133 3.99 12.11 -4.15
N VAL A 134 3.15 11.30 -4.81
CA VAL A 134 3.60 10.15 -5.60
C VAL A 134 4.58 10.54 -6.71
N ASN A 135 4.31 11.61 -7.45
CA ASN A 135 5.25 12.11 -8.47
C ASN A 135 6.60 12.53 -7.86
N LEU A 136 6.59 13.23 -6.72
CA LEU A 136 7.80 13.66 -6.02
C LEU A 136 8.65 12.47 -5.52
N VAL A 137 8.01 11.45 -4.93
CA VAL A 137 8.75 10.28 -4.41
C VAL A 137 9.28 9.37 -5.52
N VAL A 138 8.53 9.19 -6.61
CA VAL A 138 8.96 8.39 -7.77
C VAL A 138 10.21 8.98 -8.42
N GLN A 139 10.33 10.30 -8.48
CA GLN A 139 11.54 10.99 -8.98
C GLN A 139 12.79 10.74 -8.11
N ARG A 140 12.64 10.27 -6.87
CA ARG A 140 13.73 10.06 -5.89
C ARG A 140 14.17 8.59 -5.76
N ARG A 141 14.19 7.85 -6.87
CA ARG A 141 14.64 6.43 -6.97
C ARG A 141 13.88 5.46 -6.05
N LEU A 142 12.55 5.61 -6.00
CA LEU A 142 11.67 4.79 -5.17
C LEU A 142 11.77 3.30 -5.47
N LYS A 143 11.91 2.47 -4.42
CA LYS A 143 11.90 1.01 -4.51
C LYS A 143 10.62 0.37 -3.96
N TYR A 144 10.06 0.94 -2.90
CA TYR A 144 8.88 0.40 -2.21
C TYR A 144 7.79 1.47 -2.11
N LEU A 145 6.67 1.27 -2.81
CA LEU A 145 5.50 2.13 -2.72
C LEU A 145 4.33 1.37 -2.09
N ARG A 146 3.84 1.84 -0.94
CA ARG A 146 2.53 1.43 -0.40
C ARG A 146 1.61 2.63 -0.30
N LEU A 147 0.41 2.53 -0.88
CA LEU A 147 -0.66 3.50 -0.74
C LEU A 147 -1.96 2.79 -0.35
N ASN A 148 -2.60 3.23 0.72
CA ASN A 148 -3.87 2.73 1.22
C ASN A 148 -4.75 3.91 1.66
N LEU A 149 -5.84 4.18 0.95
CA LEU A 149 -6.73 5.32 1.24
C LEU A 149 -8.15 4.84 1.52
N ARG A 150 -8.44 4.59 2.79
CA ARG A 150 -9.70 4.00 3.26
C ARG A 150 -10.74 5.07 3.51
N LEU A 151 -11.92 4.90 2.91
CA LEU A 151 -13.14 5.62 3.30
C LEU A 151 -13.85 4.87 4.44
N GLY A 152 -14.42 5.58 5.40
CA GLY A 152 -15.24 5.01 6.48
C GLY A 152 -16.50 4.32 5.94
N TYR A 153 -16.90 3.23 6.61
CA TYR A 153 -17.90 2.29 6.10
C TYR A 153 -19.37 2.75 6.16
N ASP A 154 -19.67 3.90 6.77
CA ASP A 154 -21.04 4.44 6.88
C ASP A 154 -21.53 5.19 5.63
N LEU A 155 -20.71 5.23 4.58
CA LEU A 155 -21.18 5.63 3.28
C LEU A 155 -21.90 4.43 2.64
N HIS A 156 -23.23 4.44 2.78
CA HIS A 156 -24.09 3.91 1.73
C HIS A 156 -23.70 4.59 0.42
N LEU A 157 -22.74 3.98 -0.27
CA LEU A 157 -22.57 4.20 -1.70
C LEU A 157 -23.90 3.75 -2.31
N ASP A 158 -24.74 4.71 -2.70
CA ASP A 158 -25.84 4.43 -3.61
C ASP A 158 -25.25 3.61 -4.74
N VAL A 159 -25.75 2.38 -4.86
CA VAL A 159 -25.05 1.31 -5.60
C VAL A 159 -24.95 1.64 -7.10
N ASP A 160 -25.74 2.64 -7.51
CA ASP A 160 -25.92 3.20 -8.84
C ASP A 160 -25.00 4.39 -9.18
N ASP A 161 -24.12 4.88 -8.29
CA ASP A 161 -23.02 5.74 -8.74
C ASP A 161 -21.92 4.89 -9.41
N TYR A 162 -22.12 4.71 -10.72
CA TYR A 162 -21.23 3.99 -11.63
C TYR A 162 -19.93 4.75 -11.94
N ASP A 163 -19.74 6.00 -11.48
CA ASP A 163 -18.54 6.78 -11.81
C ASP A 163 -17.47 6.72 -10.71
N ASN A 164 -16.42 5.94 -10.96
CA ASN A 164 -15.19 5.91 -10.15
C ASN A 164 -14.37 7.22 -10.20
N SER A 165 -14.99 8.38 -10.47
CA SER A 165 -14.30 9.66 -10.62
C SER A 165 -13.77 10.23 -9.31
N TYR A 166 -14.32 9.80 -8.17
CA TYR A 166 -13.86 10.12 -6.82
C TYR A 166 -12.55 9.44 -6.43
N LEU A 167 -12.19 8.31 -7.05
CA LEU A 167 -10.95 7.59 -6.74
C LEU A 167 -9.70 8.35 -7.24
N PRO A 168 -8.60 8.37 -6.46
CA PRO A 168 -7.36 9.02 -6.84
C PRO A 168 -6.75 8.37 -8.08
N LYS A 169 -6.45 9.20 -9.08
CA LYS A 169 -5.94 8.78 -10.40
C LYS A 169 -4.42 8.78 -10.38
N LEU A 170 -3.83 7.60 -10.20
CA LEU A 170 -2.38 7.47 -10.08
C LEU A 170 -1.65 7.90 -11.37
N PRO A 171 -0.51 8.62 -11.24
CA PRO A 171 0.26 9.06 -12.40
C PRO A 171 1.00 7.89 -13.07
N ILE A 172 1.19 7.99 -14.39
CA ILE A 172 1.90 6.96 -15.18
C ILE A 172 3.39 6.82 -14.80
N THR A 173 3.94 7.77 -14.05
CA THR A 173 5.32 7.79 -13.56
C THR A 173 5.65 6.61 -12.63
N ILE A 174 4.70 6.16 -11.80
CA ILE A 174 4.85 4.92 -11.01
C ILE A 174 5.14 3.75 -11.95
N PHE A 175 4.42 3.74 -13.09
CA PHE A 175 4.45 2.70 -14.10
C PHE A 175 5.64 2.84 -15.09
N THR A 176 6.52 3.81 -14.88
CA THR A 176 7.81 3.92 -15.60
C THR A 176 9.02 3.94 -14.64
N CYS A 177 8.78 3.78 -13.33
CA CYS A 177 9.79 3.81 -12.28
C CYS A 177 10.67 2.54 -12.29
N ARG A 178 11.82 2.59 -12.98
CA ARG A 178 12.75 1.46 -13.13
C ARG A 178 13.38 0.97 -11.81
N THR A 179 13.33 1.78 -10.75
CA THR A 179 13.84 1.41 -9.42
C THR A 179 12.80 0.68 -8.57
N LEU A 180 11.54 0.63 -8.99
CA LEU A 180 10.44 0.08 -8.22
C LEU A 180 10.53 -1.45 -8.15
N VAL A 181 10.63 -1.96 -6.92
CA VAL A 181 10.76 -3.38 -6.56
C VAL A 181 9.43 -3.94 -6.05
N SER A 182 8.66 -3.13 -5.32
CA SER A 182 7.32 -3.50 -4.83
C SER A 182 6.33 -2.36 -4.98
N LEU A 183 5.15 -2.69 -5.48
CA LEU A 183 4.00 -1.79 -5.60
C LEU A 183 2.80 -2.38 -4.85
N ASP A 184 2.25 -1.61 -3.91
CA ASP A 184 1.19 -2.05 -3.00
C ASP A 184 0.09 -0.97 -2.95
N LEU A 185 -1.04 -1.19 -3.64
CA LEU A 185 -2.08 -0.19 -3.87
C LEU A 185 -3.46 -0.68 -3.42
N HIS A 186 -4.08 0.04 -2.48
CA HIS A 186 -5.43 -0.24 -1.98
C HIS A 186 -6.36 0.97 -2.13
N HIS A 187 -7.54 0.75 -2.70
CA HIS A 187 -8.57 1.77 -2.95
C HIS A 187 -8.12 2.88 -3.94
N PHE A 188 -7.52 2.49 -5.08
CA PHE A 188 -7.10 3.42 -6.14
C PHE A 188 -7.75 3.10 -7.49
N SER A 189 -7.86 4.14 -8.34
CA SER A 189 -8.27 4.01 -9.75
C SER A 189 -7.14 4.48 -10.67
N VAL A 190 -7.03 3.88 -11.85
CA VAL A 190 -5.98 4.22 -12.82
C VAL A 190 -6.64 4.62 -14.14
N LYS A 191 -6.89 5.94 -14.30
CA LYS A 191 -7.60 6.49 -15.48
C LYS A 191 -6.71 6.38 -16.74
N GLY A 192 -7.33 6.06 -17.87
CA GLY A 192 -6.67 6.01 -19.19
C GLY A 192 -5.84 4.76 -19.43
N VAL A 193 -5.68 3.92 -18.40
CA VAL A 193 -4.91 2.68 -18.50
C VAL A 193 -5.82 1.56 -19.00
N CYS A 194 -5.83 1.39 -20.33
CA CYS A 194 -5.93 0.03 -20.87
C CYS A 194 -4.88 -0.81 -20.15
N TYR A 195 -5.28 -1.98 -19.65
CA TYR A 195 -4.45 -3.01 -19.02
C TYR A 195 -2.99 -2.97 -19.48
N ARG A 196 -2.75 -2.94 -20.79
CA ARG A 196 -1.48 -2.66 -21.50
C ARG A 196 -0.44 -1.82 -20.74
N PHE A 197 -0.81 -0.69 -20.09
CA PHE A 197 0.16 0.18 -19.38
C PHE A 197 0.51 -0.24 -17.94
N LEU A 198 -0.43 -0.82 -17.16
CA LEU A 198 -0.09 -1.37 -15.82
C LEU A 198 1.04 -2.38 -15.91
N LEU A 199 1.05 -3.12 -17.01
CA LEU A 199 1.79 -4.34 -17.20
C LEU A 199 3.24 -4.03 -17.65
N LYS A 200 3.47 -3.04 -18.52
CA LYS A 200 4.83 -2.70 -19.02
C LYS A 200 5.78 -2.23 -17.91
N ALA A 201 5.21 -1.65 -16.88
CA ALA A 201 5.87 -1.16 -15.67
C ALA A 201 6.57 -2.23 -14.83
N LEU A 202 5.89 -3.36 -14.63
CA LEU A 202 6.21 -4.28 -13.53
C LEU A 202 7.24 -5.34 -13.94
N SER A 203 7.88 -5.18 -15.10
CA SER A 203 8.99 -6.02 -15.55
C SER A 203 10.16 -6.04 -14.55
N THR A 204 10.37 -4.96 -13.79
CA THR A 204 11.36 -4.86 -12.70
C THR A 204 10.82 -5.26 -11.33
N SER A 205 9.50 -5.36 -11.14
CA SER A 205 8.89 -5.59 -9.84
C SER A 205 8.91 -7.07 -9.47
N ASN A 206 9.21 -7.37 -8.21
CA ASN A 206 9.14 -8.73 -7.66
C ASN A 206 7.85 -8.97 -6.83
N SER A 207 7.18 -7.89 -6.43
CA SER A 207 6.00 -7.91 -5.58
C SER A 207 4.95 -6.91 -6.05
N LEU A 208 3.75 -7.40 -6.35
CA LEU A 208 2.61 -6.58 -6.76
C LEU A 208 1.39 -6.87 -5.90
N ARG A 209 0.78 -5.81 -5.37
CA ARG A 209 -0.54 -5.87 -4.75
C ARG A 209 -1.44 -4.78 -5.33
N LEU A 210 -2.57 -5.19 -5.86
CA LEU A 210 -3.59 -4.31 -6.44
C LEU A 210 -4.96 -4.69 -5.89
N ASP A 211 -5.40 -3.97 -4.87
CA ASP A 211 -6.80 -3.98 -4.43
C ASP A 211 -7.57 -2.88 -5.16
N THR A 212 -7.94 -3.21 -6.40
CA THR A 212 -8.74 -2.37 -7.28
C THR A 212 -10.23 -2.61 -7.06
N PHE A 213 -10.78 -2.01 -6.01
CA PHE A 213 -12.23 -1.94 -5.86
C PHE A 213 -12.86 -1.28 -7.11
N LYS A 214 -13.86 -1.96 -7.70
CA LYS A 214 -14.62 -1.53 -8.89
C LYS A 214 -13.76 -1.05 -10.08
N LEU A 215 -13.03 -1.92 -10.79
CA LEU A 215 -12.80 -1.74 -12.25
C LEU A 215 -14.10 -1.95 -13.06
N TYR A 216 -15.20 -1.34 -12.63
CA TYR A 216 -16.55 -1.55 -13.13
C TYR A 216 -16.88 -0.53 -14.22
N ARG A 217 -16.17 -0.60 -15.35
CA ARG A 217 -16.61 0.10 -16.57
C ARG A 217 -17.23 -0.88 -17.55
N SER A 218 -18.56 -0.80 -17.61
CA SER A 218 -19.48 -1.38 -18.59
C SER A 218 -19.37 -2.88 -18.85
N ILE A 219 -20.39 -3.62 -18.42
CA ILE A 219 -20.69 -4.98 -18.91
C ILE A 219 -21.20 -4.96 -20.37
N TYR A 220 -21.39 -3.76 -20.95
CA TYR A 220 -22.01 -3.52 -22.25
C TYR A 220 -21.06 -2.93 -23.29
N GLN A 221 -19.76 -2.75 -22.98
CA GLN A 221 -18.77 -2.40 -24.00
C GLN A 221 -17.98 -3.64 -24.43
N PRO A 222 -17.97 -4.00 -25.73
CA PRO A 222 -17.12 -5.07 -26.22
C PRO A 222 -15.66 -4.68 -25.97
N GLN A 223 -14.95 -5.53 -25.22
CA GLN A 223 -13.59 -5.22 -24.81
C GLN A 223 -12.63 -5.54 -25.98
N PRO A 224 -11.71 -4.64 -26.35
CA PRO A 224 -10.80 -4.86 -27.47
C PRO A 224 -9.87 -6.04 -27.20
N PRO A 225 -9.40 -6.76 -28.23
CA PRO A 225 -8.52 -7.92 -28.07
C PRO A 225 -7.24 -7.56 -27.27
N TYR A 226 -6.82 -8.51 -26.44
CA TYR A 226 -6.00 -8.29 -25.24
C TYR A 226 -4.51 -8.56 -25.47
N ASP A 227 -4.02 -8.32 -26.69
CA ASP A 227 -2.82 -9.01 -27.20
C ASP A 227 -1.48 -8.37 -26.80
N ASP A 228 -1.51 -7.30 -26.00
CA ASP A 228 -0.33 -6.58 -25.48
C ASP A 228 -0.20 -6.69 -23.95
N ILE A 229 -0.07 -7.92 -23.42
CA ILE A 229 0.31 -8.14 -22.02
C ILE A 229 1.80 -8.48 -21.96
N PRO A 230 2.68 -7.59 -21.46
CA PRO A 230 4.10 -7.89 -21.28
C PRO A 230 4.36 -8.88 -20.13
N ILE A 231 5.49 -9.59 -20.24
CA ILE A 231 5.88 -10.68 -19.34
C ILE A 231 6.54 -10.16 -18.05
N PHE A 232 6.01 -10.56 -16.91
CA PHE A 232 6.52 -10.31 -15.56
C PHE A 232 7.58 -11.34 -15.17
N GLN A 233 8.75 -11.27 -15.80
CA GLN A 233 9.83 -12.25 -15.62
C GLN A 233 10.39 -12.36 -14.19
N ASN A 234 10.11 -11.38 -13.33
CA ASN A 234 10.66 -11.26 -11.97
C ASN A 234 9.61 -11.34 -10.85
N LEU A 235 8.31 -11.41 -11.19
CA LEU A 235 7.24 -11.34 -10.19
C LEU A 235 7.08 -12.67 -9.44
N ILE A 236 7.34 -12.64 -8.12
CA ILE A 236 7.24 -13.81 -7.22
C ILE A 236 6.05 -13.74 -6.28
N TYR A 237 5.49 -12.53 -6.06
CA TYR A 237 4.31 -12.29 -5.23
C TYR A 237 3.27 -11.46 -5.99
N LEU A 238 2.03 -11.95 -6.04
CA LEU A 238 0.90 -11.29 -6.67
C LEU A 238 -0.34 -11.35 -5.76
N GLU A 239 -0.89 -10.18 -5.45
CA GLU A 239 -2.14 -10.03 -4.71
C GLU A 239 -3.13 -9.20 -5.52
N LEU A 240 -4.30 -9.77 -5.84
CA LEU A 240 -5.31 -9.15 -6.70
C LEU A 240 -6.72 -9.23 -6.11
N CYS A 241 -7.41 -8.09 -6.07
CA CYS A 241 -8.85 -7.99 -5.90
C CYS A 241 -9.48 -7.57 -7.24
N ASN A 242 -9.81 -8.54 -8.10
CA ASN A 242 -10.30 -8.26 -9.46
C ASN A 242 -11.09 -9.44 -10.07
N ARG A 243 -11.68 -9.24 -11.26
CA ARG A 243 -12.37 -10.28 -12.05
C ARG A 243 -11.38 -11.38 -12.48
N TRP A 244 -11.75 -12.65 -12.32
CA TRP A 244 -10.90 -13.80 -12.62
C TRP A 244 -10.31 -13.81 -14.05
N ARG A 245 -11.05 -13.32 -15.06
CA ARG A 245 -10.56 -13.22 -16.46
C ARG A 245 -9.26 -12.42 -16.58
N LEU A 246 -9.16 -11.29 -15.85
CA LEU A 246 -7.94 -10.48 -15.79
C LEU A 246 -6.85 -11.16 -14.95
N VAL A 247 -7.23 -11.85 -13.87
CA VAL A 247 -6.29 -12.64 -13.04
C VAL A 247 -5.58 -13.69 -13.90
N VAL A 248 -6.32 -14.52 -14.63
CA VAL A 248 -5.77 -15.58 -15.48
C VAL A 248 -4.86 -15.02 -16.58
N GLN A 249 -5.29 -13.94 -17.25
CA GLN A 249 -4.46 -13.23 -18.22
C GLN A 249 -3.14 -12.74 -17.62
N VAL A 250 -3.15 -12.16 -16.41
CA VAL A 250 -1.92 -11.77 -15.70
C VAL A 250 -1.09 -12.99 -15.32
N LEU A 251 -1.70 -14.07 -14.82
CA LEU A 251 -1.00 -15.32 -14.45
C LEU A 251 -0.25 -15.95 -15.64
N HIS A 252 -0.81 -15.92 -16.85
CA HIS A 252 -0.09 -16.38 -18.06
C HIS A 252 1.24 -15.65 -18.30
N HIS A 253 1.36 -14.42 -17.80
CA HIS A 253 2.52 -13.56 -17.99
C HIS A 253 3.44 -13.51 -16.76
N CYS A 254 3.17 -14.27 -15.69
CA CYS A 254 3.97 -14.31 -14.47
C CYS A 254 4.71 -15.66 -14.31
N PRO A 255 5.65 -16.04 -15.19
CA PRO A 255 6.18 -17.41 -15.26
C PRO A 255 6.85 -17.91 -13.97
N LYS A 256 7.41 -17.01 -13.14
CA LYS A 256 8.10 -17.35 -11.88
C LYS A 256 7.26 -17.12 -10.62
N LEU A 257 5.94 -16.95 -10.74
CA LEU A 257 5.09 -16.62 -9.59
C LEU A 257 5.06 -17.75 -8.56
N GLN A 258 5.39 -17.43 -7.30
CA GLN A 258 5.43 -18.40 -6.20
C GLN A 258 4.29 -18.22 -5.19
N ASN A 259 3.83 -16.99 -4.99
CA ASN A 259 2.84 -16.63 -3.98
C ASN A 259 1.68 -15.87 -4.62
N LEU A 260 0.47 -16.40 -4.52
CA LEU A 260 -0.75 -15.81 -5.10
C LEU A 260 -1.79 -15.54 -4.02
N LYS A 261 -2.35 -14.34 -3.98
CA LYS A 261 -3.44 -13.96 -3.06
C LYS A 261 -4.62 -13.33 -3.79
N LEU A 262 -5.83 -13.83 -3.55
CA LEU A 262 -7.04 -13.49 -4.30
C LEU A 262 -8.23 -13.24 -3.36
N TYR A 263 -9.11 -12.31 -3.77
CA TYR A 263 -10.26 -11.87 -2.96
C TYR A 263 -11.65 -12.09 -3.62
N THR A 264 -11.70 -12.16 -4.96
CA THR A 264 -12.93 -12.01 -5.77
C THR A 264 -12.81 -12.73 -7.14
N VAL A 265 -13.77 -12.61 -8.08
CA VAL A 265 -14.88 -13.57 -8.25
C VAL A 265 -14.83 -14.21 -9.66
N TRP A 266 -15.51 -15.36 -9.87
CA TRP A 266 -16.26 -15.57 -11.13
C TRP A 266 -15.51 -16.05 -12.38
N VAL A 267 -15.53 -17.34 -12.76
CA VAL A 267 -15.45 -17.91 -14.16
C VAL A 267 -14.79 -19.29 -14.21
N ILE A 268 -15.27 -20.15 -15.11
CA ILE A 268 -14.66 -21.43 -15.53
C ILE A 268 -13.54 -21.13 -16.54
N CYS A 269 -12.35 -21.68 -16.33
CA CYS A 269 -11.26 -21.61 -17.32
C CYS A 269 -10.97 -22.98 -17.91
N GLU A 270 -10.88 -23.03 -19.24
CA GLU A 270 -10.46 -24.20 -20.02
C GLU A 270 -8.93 -24.34 -20.02
N PHE A 271 -8.20 -23.22 -19.91
CA PHE A 271 -6.74 -23.16 -19.97
C PHE A 271 -6.10 -22.99 -18.60
N VAL A 272 -4.86 -23.44 -18.46
CA VAL A 272 -4.07 -23.41 -17.21
C VAL A 272 -2.82 -22.55 -17.38
N PRO A 273 -2.66 -21.46 -16.61
CA PRO A 273 -1.44 -20.66 -16.60
C PRO A 273 -0.19 -21.45 -16.17
N GLN A 274 0.91 -21.29 -16.91
CA GLN A 274 2.17 -22.01 -16.68
C GLN A 274 2.72 -21.83 -15.25
N CYS A 275 2.48 -20.69 -14.62
CA CYS A 275 2.93 -20.43 -13.26
C CYS A 275 2.30 -21.36 -12.21
N LEU A 276 1.04 -21.80 -12.41
CA LEU A 276 0.37 -22.77 -11.55
C LEU A 276 1.06 -24.13 -11.65
N LEU A 277 1.38 -24.56 -12.88
CA LEU A 277 1.99 -25.86 -13.17
C LEU A 277 3.44 -26.00 -12.66
N SER A 278 4.17 -24.89 -12.50
CA SER A 278 5.64 -24.91 -12.38
C SER A 278 6.24 -24.24 -11.13
N HIS A 279 5.66 -23.15 -10.61
CA HIS A 279 6.32 -22.33 -9.59
C HIS A 279 5.46 -21.98 -8.37
N LEU A 280 4.12 -22.11 -8.45
CA LEU A 280 3.24 -21.70 -7.36
C LEU A 280 3.44 -22.59 -6.11
N ARG A 281 3.94 -21.99 -5.03
CA ARG A 281 4.18 -22.63 -3.73
C ARG A 281 3.12 -22.30 -2.69
N THR A 282 2.60 -21.07 -2.69
CA THR A 282 1.55 -20.65 -1.76
C THR A 282 0.39 -19.98 -2.47
N CYS A 283 -0.83 -20.28 -2.02
CA CYS A 283 -2.05 -19.62 -2.46
C CYS A 283 -2.89 -19.19 -1.26
N THR A 284 -3.29 -17.92 -1.18
CA THR A 284 -4.24 -17.42 -0.18
C THR A 284 -5.53 -17.00 -0.87
N LEU A 285 -6.64 -17.62 -0.49
CA LEU A 285 -7.95 -17.30 -1.01
C LEU A 285 -8.79 -16.69 0.11
N ARG A 286 -9.15 -15.41 -0.03
CA ARG A 286 -10.06 -14.71 0.87
C ARG A 286 -11.42 -14.65 0.18
N PHE A 287 -12.48 -15.14 0.82
CA PHE A 287 -13.82 -15.08 0.23
C PHE A 287 -14.89 -14.66 1.25
N SER A 288 -15.65 -13.60 0.96
CA SER A 288 -16.97 -13.38 1.55
C SER A 288 -17.97 -14.31 0.86
N LEU A 289 -18.51 -15.33 1.57
CA LEU A 289 -19.17 -16.44 0.91
C LEU A 289 -20.37 -17.12 1.58
N ILE A 290 -21.54 -16.83 1.02
CA ILE A 290 -22.82 -17.51 1.26
C ILE A 290 -23.17 -18.51 0.11
N ARG A 291 -22.43 -18.52 -1.02
CA ARG A 291 -22.80 -19.29 -2.23
C ARG A 291 -21.77 -20.36 -2.66
N PRO A 292 -22.21 -21.60 -2.98
CA PRO A 292 -21.31 -22.72 -3.32
C PRO A 292 -20.52 -22.49 -4.62
N SER A 293 -21.01 -21.60 -5.49
CA SER A 293 -20.43 -21.28 -6.80
C SER A 293 -18.96 -20.87 -6.73
N LYS A 294 -18.56 -19.97 -5.81
CA LYS A 294 -17.19 -19.42 -5.79
C LYS A 294 -16.11 -20.45 -5.36
N ARG A 295 -16.48 -21.66 -4.95
CA ARG A 295 -15.55 -22.77 -4.62
C ARG A 295 -14.76 -23.29 -5.83
N MET A 296 -15.16 -22.94 -7.06
CA MET A 296 -14.52 -23.42 -8.30
C MET A 296 -13.04 -23.01 -8.42
N ILE A 297 -12.65 -21.81 -8.02
CA ILE A 297 -11.25 -21.33 -8.14
C ILE A 297 -10.31 -22.16 -7.26
N ALA A 298 -10.71 -22.43 -6.01
CA ALA A 298 -9.93 -23.26 -5.09
C ALA A 298 -9.72 -24.67 -5.66
N LYS A 299 -10.78 -25.32 -6.16
CA LYS A 299 -10.71 -26.63 -6.82
C LYS A 299 -9.81 -26.62 -8.06
N TYR A 300 -9.93 -25.59 -8.89
CA TYR A 300 -9.11 -25.42 -10.10
C TYR A 300 -7.62 -25.24 -9.76
N ILE A 301 -7.28 -24.48 -8.71
CA ILE A 301 -5.88 -24.33 -8.28
C ILE A 301 -5.38 -25.66 -7.69
N LEU A 302 -6.14 -26.32 -6.81
CA LEU A 302 -5.74 -27.63 -6.25
C LEU A 302 -5.54 -28.70 -7.34
N LYS A 303 -6.39 -28.72 -8.38
CA LYS A 303 -6.29 -29.66 -9.50
C LYS A 303 -5.06 -29.45 -10.39
N ASN A 304 -4.53 -28.22 -10.46
CA ASN A 304 -3.51 -27.85 -11.46
C ASN A 304 -2.15 -27.42 -10.87
N ALA A 305 -2.06 -27.15 -9.56
CA ALA A 305 -0.85 -26.62 -8.95
C ALA A 305 0.07 -27.73 -8.40
N ASN A 306 0.97 -28.23 -9.25
CA ASN A 306 1.84 -29.39 -8.99
C ASN A 306 2.82 -29.17 -7.81
N PHE A 307 3.25 -27.92 -7.57
CA PHE A 307 4.27 -27.57 -6.56
C PHE A 307 3.69 -26.81 -5.35
N LEU A 308 2.37 -26.78 -5.21
CA LEU A 308 1.68 -26.07 -4.13
C LEU A 308 1.99 -26.71 -2.77
N GLN A 309 2.63 -25.97 -1.88
CA GLN A 309 2.98 -26.42 -0.52
C GLN A 309 1.86 -26.07 0.47
N CYS A 310 1.23 -24.91 0.30
CA CYS A 310 0.19 -24.41 1.20
C CYS A 310 -0.92 -23.66 0.46
N MET A 311 -2.17 -24.00 0.75
CA MET A 311 -3.34 -23.18 0.43
C MET A 311 -4.00 -22.69 1.72
N THR A 312 -4.05 -21.36 1.88
CA THR A 312 -4.73 -20.68 3.00
C THR A 312 -6.12 -20.22 2.57
N ILE A 313 -7.11 -20.46 3.42
CA ILE A 313 -8.53 -20.18 3.20
C ILE A 313 -9.17 -19.52 4.42
N SER A 314 -10.35 -18.94 4.21
CA SER A 314 -11.10 -18.12 5.19
C SER A 314 -11.76 -18.92 6.32
N SER A 315 -12.11 -20.20 6.12
CA SER A 315 -12.90 -20.95 7.12
C SER A 315 -12.62 -22.45 7.17
N GLU A 316 -12.86 -23.06 8.34
CA GLU A 316 -12.73 -24.52 8.54
C GLU A 316 -13.80 -25.32 7.76
N CYS A 317 -14.96 -24.72 7.50
CA CYS A 317 -15.98 -25.27 6.62
C CYS A 317 -15.46 -25.43 5.18
N GLU A 318 -14.72 -24.45 4.66
CA GLU A 318 -14.06 -24.56 3.35
C GLU A 318 -12.96 -25.65 3.36
N LYS A 319 -12.22 -25.78 4.46
CA LYS A 319 -11.14 -26.77 4.62
C LYS A 319 -11.66 -28.20 4.56
N SER A 320 -12.73 -28.50 5.29
CA SER A 320 -13.40 -29.81 5.31
C SER A 320 -13.95 -30.24 3.94
N ILE A 321 -14.38 -29.26 3.12
CA ILE A 321 -14.86 -29.53 1.76
C ILE A 321 -13.70 -29.70 0.78
N LEU A 322 -12.68 -28.85 0.86
CA LEU A 322 -11.53 -28.87 -0.06
C LEU A 322 -10.55 -30.03 0.21
N SER A 323 -10.53 -30.58 1.43
CA SER A 323 -9.74 -31.78 1.75
C SER A 323 -10.23 -33.03 1.01
N GLN A 324 -11.50 -33.06 0.57
CA GLN A 324 -12.10 -34.15 -0.20
C GLN A 324 -11.77 -34.07 -1.70
N PHE A 325 -11.18 -32.97 -2.18
CA PHE A 325 -10.85 -32.79 -3.60
C PHE A 325 -9.45 -33.30 -3.95
N PRO A 326 -9.26 -33.93 -5.13
CA PRO A 326 -7.95 -34.28 -5.64
C PRO A 326 -7.02 -33.07 -5.70
N LYS A 327 -5.76 -33.28 -5.28
CA LYS A 327 -4.70 -32.27 -5.31
C LYS A 327 -3.60 -32.75 -6.24
N ALA A 328 -3.11 -31.87 -7.12
CA ALA A 328 -1.95 -32.17 -7.96
C ALA A 328 -0.65 -32.26 -7.13
N SER A 329 -0.49 -31.36 -6.15
CA SER A 329 0.58 -31.48 -5.15
C SER A 329 0.14 -32.38 -3.98
N ALA A 330 0.81 -33.52 -3.82
CA ALA A 330 0.67 -34.39 -2.66
C ALA A 330 1.12 -33.73 -1.34
N THR A 331 1.99 -32.70 -1.41
CA THR A 331 2.50 -31.98 -0.23
C THR A 331 1.62 -30.81 0.22
N CYS A 332 0.55 -30.49 -0.53
CA CYS A 332 -0.27 -29.31 -0.28
C CYS A 332 -1.09 -29.41 1.02
N GLN A 333 -0.69 -28.65 2.03
CA GLN A 333 -1.45 -28.43 3.25
C GLN A 333 -2.58 -27.41 3.02
N LEU A 334 -3.71 -27.61 3.70
CA LEU A 334 -4.83 -26.67 3.74
C LEU A 334 -4.83 -26.00 5.12
N LEU A 335 -4.60 -24.69 5.16
CA LEU A 335 -4.58 -23.89 6.38
C LEU A 335 -5.78 -22.94 6.43
N VAL A 336 -6.28 -22.69 7.64
CA VAL A 336 -7.30 -21.67 7.89
C VAL A 336 -6.65 -20.53 8.64
N ASN A 337 -6.98 -19.30 8.25
CA ASN A 337 -6.52 -18.12 8.95
C ASN A 337 -7.74 -17.25 9.26
N ALA A 338 -8.06 -17.12 10.55
CA ALA A 338 -9.22 -16.36 11.03
C ALA A 338 -9.05 -14.83 10.93
N ASN A 339 -7.84 -14.33 10.64
CA ASN A 339 -7.54 -12.91 10.44
C ASN A 339 -7.66 -12.49 8.95
N ILE A 340 -8.66 -13.04 8.24
CA ILE A 340 -8.83 -12.95 6.79
C ILE A 340 -10.05 -12.15 6.35
#